data_AF-A0A652ZS43-F1
#
_entry.id   AF-A0A652ZS43-F1
#
_cell.length_a   1.000
_cell.length_b   1.000
_cell.length_c   1.000
_cell.angle_alpha   90.00
_cell.angle_beta   90.00
_cell.angle_gamma   90.00
#
_symmetry.space_group_name_H-M   'P 1'
#
loop_
_entity.id
_entity.type
_entity.pdbx_description
1 polymer ?
#
loop_
_entity_poly.entity_id
_entity_poly.type
_entity_poly.pdbx_seq_one_letter_code
_entity_poly.pdbx_strand_id
1 'polypeptide(L)'
;MSPAQLFVLAHGASWILPDGRVIKIPGFHSSWIASHPSIAPGATNTAEFVAKTGWISAVLHEAGYLEVIVRSREDERLKNCLWSLLSTNLPILQKVVILVLGTSGCLVMEKESFSSKEAFLEALASVPLEPDKA
;
A
#
# COMPACT_ATOMS: atom_id res chain seq x y z
N MET A 1 -21.10 0.62 19.90
CA MET A 1 -19.88 0.99 19.16
C MET A 1 -20.13 0.68 17.70
N SER A 2 -19.93 1.62 16.78
CA SER A 2 -19.97 1.30 15.35
C SER A 2 -18.84 0.31 15.04
N PRO A 3 -19.02 -0.63 14.09
CA PRO A 3 -17.93 -1.47 13.63
C PRO A 3 -16.76 -0.58 13.20
N ALA A 4 -15.53 -0.95 13.55
CA ALA A 4 -14.36 -0.27 12.99
C ALA A 4 -14.39 -0.44 11.47
N GLN A 5 -14.39 0.67 10.73
CA GLN A 5 -14.34 0.62 9.27
C GLN A 5 -12.92 0.21 8.86
N LEU A 6 -12.79 -1.00 8.31
CA LEU A 6 -11.52 -1.49 7.76
C LEU A 6 -11.21 -0.75 6.47
N PHE A 7 -9.93 -0.61 6.17
CA PHE A 7 -9.40 -0.06 4.92
C PHE A 7 -9.75 1.41 4.61
N VAL A 8 -10.55 2.11 5.42
CA VAL A 8 -10.91 3.51 5.13
C VAL A 8 -9.69 4.43 5.34
N LEU A 9 -9.30 5.12 4.27
CA LEU A 9 -8.21 6.08 4.30
C LEU A 9 -8.70 7.47 4.65
N ALA A 10 -7.83 8.22 5.30
CA ALA A 10 -7.93 9.67 5.43
C ALA A 10 -6.72 10.31 4.76
N HIS A 11 -6.84 11.59 4.40
CA HIS A 11 -5.71 12.35 3.86
C HIS A 11 -4.47 12.25 4.79
N GLY A 12 -3.31 12.06 4.17
CA GLY A 12 -2.01 11.86 4.81
C GLY A 12 -1.51 10.41 4.79
N ALA A 13 -0.46 10.17 5.56
CA ALA A 13 0.21 8.88 5.66
C ALA A 13 -0.54 7.90 6.57
N SER A 14 -0.57 6.63 6.17
CA SER A 14 -1.17 5.53 6.92
C SER A 14 -0.37 4.25 6.77
N TRP A 15 -0.39 3.39 7.79
CA TRP A 15 -0.04 1.98 7.65
C TRP A 15 -1.29 1.13 7.55
N ILE A 16 -1.31 0.17 6.61
CA ILE A 16 -2.40 -0.80 6.48
C ILE A 16 -1.87 -2.16 6.90
N LEU A 17 -2.51 -2.74 7.91
CA LEU A 17 -2.18 -4.06 8.42
C LEU A 17 -2.81 -5.14 7.53
N PRO A 18 -2.28 -6.38 7.54
CA PRO A 18 -2.86 -7.48 6.76
C PRO A 18 -4.32 -7.82 7.08
N ASP A 19 -4.81 -7.42 8.25
CA ASP A 19 -6.21 -7.59 8.69
C ASP A 19 -7.12 -6.42 8.31
N GLY A 20 -6.60 -5.41 7.60
CA GLY A 20 -7.34 -4.24 7.12
C GLY A 20 -7.44 -3.08 8.10
N ARG A 21 -6.85 -3.18 9.29
CA ARG A 21 -6.74 -2.02 10.18
C ARG A 21 -5.85 -0.94 9.55
N VAL A 22 -6.27 0.31 9.71
CA VAL A 22 -5.56 1.50 9.23
C VAL A 22 -5.02 2.26 10.44
N ILE A 23 -3.70 2.44 10.49
CA ILE A 23 -3.03 3.28 11.48
C ILE A 23 -2.67 4.60 10.80
N LYS A 24 -3.39 5.67 11.13
CA LYS A 24 -3.06 7.01 10.62
C LYS A 24 -1.78 7.53 11.27
N ILE A 25 -0.91 8.13 10.46
CA ILE A 25 0.39 8.62 10.89
C ILE A 25 0.40 10.15 10.88
N PRO A 26 0.62 10.80 12.02
CA PRO A 26 0.92 12.23 12.04
C PRO A 26 2.33 12.46 11.50
N GLY A 27 2.44 13.07 10.31
CA GLY A 27 3.71 13.33 9.66
C GLY A 27 4.17 12.18 8.75
N PHE A 28 5.45 11.80 8.85
CA PHE A 28 6.10 10.88 7.91
C PHE A 28 6.26 9.47 8.48
N HIS A 29 6.19 8.45 7.62
CA HIS A 29 6.42 7.05 7.99
C HIS A 29 7.78 6.82 8.65
N SER A 30 8.84 7.48 8.18
CA SER A 30 10.19 7.36 8.74
C SER A 30 10.25 7.86 10.19
N SER A 31 9.62 8.99 10.50
CA SER A 31 9.52 9.50 11.87
C SER A 31 8.73 8.55 12.78
N TRP A 32 7.66 7.95 12.26
CA TRP A 32 6.90 6.95 13.00
C TRP A 32 7.73 5.69 13.27
N ILE A 33 8.44 5.17 12.27
CA ILE A 33 9.33 4.00 12.39
C ILE A 33 10.37 4.24 13.49
N ALA A 34 11.05 5.40 13.47
CA ALA A 34 12.04 5.77 14.48
C ALA A 34 11.46 5.83 15.91
N SER A 35 10.18 6.19 16.03
CA SER A 35 9.49 6.33 17.32
C SER A 35 8.86 5.01 17.83
N HIS A 36 8.79 3.96 16.99
CA HIS A 36 8.15 2.67 17.33
C HIS A 36 9.08 1.47 17.10
N PRO A 37 10.27 1.43 17.74
CA PRO A 37 11.28 0.40 17.49
C PRO A 37 10.83 -1.03 17.83
N SER A 38 9.87 -1.20 18.75
CA SER A 38 9.31 -2.50 19.09
C SER A 38 8.44 -3.10 17.98
N ILE A 39 7.83 -2.24 17.16
CA ILE A 39 6.95 -2.63 16.04
C ILE A 39 7.76 -2.68 14.74
N ALA A 40 8.79 -1.86 14.62
CA ALA A 40 9.67 -1.74 13.47
C ALA A 40 11.10 -2.25 13.74
N PRO A 41 11.31 -3.51 14.17
CA PRO A 41 12.61 -3.97 14.65
C PRO A 41 13.68 -3.91 13.56
N GLY A 42 14.58 -2.95 13.73
CA GLY A 42 15.71 -2.70 12.83
C GLY A 42 15.30 -2.24 11.43
N ALA A 43 14.08 -1.74 11.21
CA ALA A 43 13.75 -1.04 9.97
C ALA A 43 14.16 0.42 10.13
N THR A 44 14.91 0.95 9.17
CA THR A 44 15.39 2.35 9.16
C THR A 44 14.60 3.22 8.19
N ASN A 45 13.85 2.59 7.28
CA ASN A 45 13.05 3.26 6.26
C ASN A 45 11.77 2.46 5.94
N THR A 46 10.88 3.08 5.17
CA THR A 46 9.58 2.52 4.79
C THR A 46 9.70 1.20 4.02
N ALA A 47 10.65 1.10 3.09
CA ALA A 47 10.81 -0.11 2.28
C ALA A 47 11.25 -1.31 3.14
N GLU A 48 12.21 -1.11 4.04
CA GLU A 48 12.63 -2.13 5.00
C GLU A 48 11.49 -2.55 5.92
N PHE A 49 10.70 -1.59 6.40
CA PHE A 49 9.57 -1.88 7.27
C PHE A 49 8.49 -2.70 6.54
N VAL A 50 8.12 -2.31 5.33
CA VAL A 50 7.16 -3.04 4.47
C VAL A 50 7.68 -4.44 4.17
N ALA A 51 8.96 -4.59 3.82
CA ALA A 51 9.58 -5.89 3.55
C ALA A 51 9.53 -6.83 4.77
N LYS A 52 9.86 -6.31 5.95
CA LYS A 52 9.92 -7.10 7.20
C LYS A 52 8.54 -7.48 7.76
N THR A 53 7.57 -6.56 7.68
CA THR A 53 6.27 -6.73 8.35
C THR A 53 5.17 -7.23 7.44
N GLY A 54 5.30 -7.03 6.13
CA GLY A 54 4.22 -7.24 5.16
C GLY A 54 3.06 -6.24 5.30
N TRP A 55 3.24 -5.17 6.08
CA TRP A 55 2.29 -4.06 6.10
C TRP A 55 2.40 -3.26 4.81
N ILE A 56 1.35 -2.50 4.50
CA ILE A 56 1.31 -1.63 3.34
C ILE A 56 1.54 -0.20 3.80
N SER A 57 2.48 0.49 3.15
CA SER A 57 2.58 1.95 3.23
C SER A 57 1.53 2.57 2.33
N ALA A 58 0.72 3.51 2.83
CA ALA A 58 -0.23 4.26 2.03
C ALA A 58 -0.11 5.76 2.33
N VAL A 59 -0.12 6.60 1.30
CA VAL A 59 -0.21 8.06 1.43
C VAL A 59 -1.29 8.56 0.50
N LEU A 60 -2.40 9.03 1.08
CA LEU A 60 -3.48 9.66 0.34
C LEU A 60 -3.25 11.17 0.31
N HIS A 61 -2.89 11.69 -0.84
CA HIS A 61 -2.69 13.12 -1.10
C HIS A 61 -4.03 13.83 -1.35
N GLU A 62 -3.96 15.14 -1.49
CA GLU A 62 -5.13 15.93 -1.92
C GLU A 62 -5.54 15.52 -3.34
N ALA A 63 -6.77 15.84 -3.71
CA ALA A 63 -7.36 15.48 -5.01
C ALA A 63 -7.42 13.96 -5.32
N GLY A 64 -7.24 13.08 -4.34
CA GLY A 64 -7.48 11.63 -4.51
C GLY A 64 -6.31 10.86 -5.13
N TYR A 65 -5.09 11.38 -5.06
CA TYR A 65 -3.89 10.66 -5.45
C TYR A 65 -3.39 9.77 -4.30
N LEU A 66 -3.27 8.45 -4.54
CA LEU A 66 -2.82 7.47 -3.56
C LEU A 66 -1.48 6.85 -3.98
N GLU A 67 -0.49 6.97 -3.11
CA GLU A 67 0.79 6.26 -3.23
C GLU A 67 0.82 5.07 -2.28
N VAL A 68 1.24 3.91 -2.78
CA VAL A 68 1.29 2.67 -2.03
C VAL A 68 2.64 1.99 -2.20
N ILE A 69 3.22 1.48 -1.11
CA ILE A 69 4.40 0.60 -1.17
C ILE A 69 4.02 -0.77 -0.60
N VAL A 70 4.28 -1.83 -1.38
CA VAL A 70 3.92 -3.21 -1.05
C VAL A 70 5.11 -4.16 -1.22
N ARG A 71 5.14 -5.23 -0.42
CA ARG A 71 6.30 -6.15 -0.37
C ARG A 71 6.47 -7.04 -1.59
N SER A 72 5.38 -7.46 -2.24
CA SER A 72 5.42 -8.43 -3.34
C SER A 72 4.09 -8.42 -4.09
N ARG A 73 4.16 -8.58 -5.42
CA ARG A 73 3.00 -8.78 -6.29
C ARG A 73 2.57 -10.24 -6.43
N GLU A 74 3.28 -11.18 -5.80
CA GLU A 74 3.00 -12.62 -5.87
C GLU A 74 2.23 -13.11 -4.64
N ASP A 75 2.21 -12.32 -3.57
CA ASP A 75 1.52 -12.65 -2.33
C ASP A 75 0.00 -12.47 -2.47
N GLU A 76 -0.73 -13.59 -2.50
CA GLU A 76 -2.20 -13.61 -2.58
C GLU A 76 -2.90 -12.88 -1.44
N ARG A 77 -2.35 -12.92 -0.21
CA ARG A 77 -2.96 -12.19 0.92
C ARG A 77 -2.82 -10.69 0.70
N LEU A 78 -1.66 -10.26 0.21
CA LEU A 78 -1.43 -8.85 -0.11
C LEU A 78 -2.30 -8.39 -1.26
N LYS A 79 -2.44 -9.18 -2.33
CA LYS A 79 -3.35 -8.87 -3.46
C LYS A 79 -4.78 -8.60 -2.98
N ASN A 80 -5.28 -9.46 -2.09
CA ASN A 80 -6.62 -9.31 -1.50
C ASN A 80 -6.72 -8.09 -0.58
N CYS A 81 -5.70 -7.84 0.24
CA CYS A 81 -5.62 -6.67 1.11
C CYS A 81 -5.62 -5.37 0.28
N LEU A 82 -4.79 -5.30 -0.75
CA LEU A 82 -4.65 -4.17 -1.66
C LEU A 82 -5.93 -3.93 -2.46
N TRP A 83 -6.57 -4.99 -2.98
CA TRP A 83 -7.88 -4.84 -3.63
C TRP A 83 -8.95 -4.30 -2.68
N SER A 84 -8.99 -4.79 -1.44
CA SER A 84 -9.95 -4.33 -0.42
C SER A 84 -9.70 -2.85 -0.06
N LEU A 85 -8.42 -2.45 0.05
CA LEU A 85 -8.01 -1.06 0.23
C LEU A 85 -8.53 -0.17 -0.91
N LEU A 86 -8.26 -0.55 -2.15
CA LEU A 86 -8.59 0.27 -3.32
C LEU A 86 -10.11 0.34 -3.54
N SER A 87 -10.81 -0.78 -3.49
CA SER A 87 -12.27 -0.83 -3.69
C SER A 87 -13.04 -0.06 -2.60
N THR A 88 -12.58 -0.12 -1.34
CA THR A 88 -13.20 0.64 -0.24
C THR A 88 -13.07 2.15 -0.44
N ASN A 89 -11.97 2.62 -1.04
CA ASN A 89 -11.70 4.05 -1.22
C ASN A 89 -11.97 4.55 -2.64
N LEU A 90 -12.47 3.70 -3.55
CA LEU A 90 -12.67 4.05 -4.96
C LEU A 90 -13.43 5.38 -5.20
N PRO A 91 -14.46 5.76 -4.42
CA PRO A 91 -15.15 7.03 -4.63
C PRO A 91 -14.25 8.26 -4.54
N ILE A 92 -13.22 8.22 -3.68
CA ILE A 92 -12.31 9.34 -3.41
C ILE A 92 -11.01 9.27 -4.22
N LEU A 93 -10.72 8.13 -4.85
CA LEU A 93 -9.51 7.94 -5.67
C LEU A 93 -9.68 8.56 -7.05
N GLN A 94 -8.61 9.18 -7.53
CA GLN A 94 -8.44 9.66 -8.90
C GLN A 94 -7.27 8.96 -9.58
N LYS A 95 -6.19 8.72 -8.83
CA LYS A 95 -4.97 8.09 -9.33
C LYS A 95 -4.33 7.26 -8.23
N VAL A 96 -3.74 6.13 -8.61
CA VAL A 96 -3.01 5.24 -7.70
C VAL A 96 -1.67 4.89 -8.29
N VAL A 97 -0.63 4.99 -7.47
CA VAL A 97 0.73 4.53 -7.79
C VAL A 97 1.12 3.46 -6.78
N ILE A 98 1.45 2.27 -7.27
CA ILE A 98 1.85 1.12 -6.45
C ILE A 98 3.30 0.79 -6.76
N LEU A 99 4.18 1.05 -5.80
CA LEU A 99 5.55 0.57 -5.80
C LEU A 99 5.59 -0.82 -5.18
N VAL A 100 6.06 -1.79 -5.96
CA VAL A 100 6.27 -3.16 -5.49
C VAL A 100 7.76 -3.33 -5.22
N LEU A 101 8.14 -3.70 -4.00
CA LEU A 101 9.55 -3.93 -3.68
C LEU A 101 10.12 -5.05 -4.55
N GLY A 102 11.37 -4.89 -5.00
CA GLY A 102 12.03 -5.85 -5.90
C GLY A 102 11.56 -5.80 -7.36
N THR A 103 10.86 -4.74 -7.76
CA THR A 103 10.46 -4.51 -9.17
C THR A 103 11.15 -3.28 -9.76
N SER A 104 11.37 -3.29 -11.07
CA SER A 104 12.09 -2.22 -11.79
C SER A 104 11.18 -1.04 -12.16
N GLY A 105 10.04 -0.87 -11.48
CA GLY A 105 9.07 0.18 -11.79
C GLY A 105 7.94 0.29 -10.77
N CYS A 106 6.87 0.97 -11.17
CA CYS A 106 5.65 1.07 -10.41
C CYS A 106 4.45 0.83 -11.33
N LEU A 107 3.36 0.34 -10.75
CA LEU A 107 2.07 0.31 -11.42
C LEU A 107 1.40 1.68 -11.22
N VAL A 108 1.00 2.31 -12.32
CA VAL A 108 0.22 3.55 -12.30
C VAL A 108 -1.15 3.26 -12.87
N MET A 109 -2.20 3.61 -12.13
CA MET A 109 -3.59 3.42 -12.54
C MET A 109 -4.38 4.70 -12.31
N GLU A 110 -5.14 5.11 -13.31
CA GLU A 110 -6.15 6.16 -13.17
C GLU A 110 -7.47 5.53 -12.70
N LYS A 111 -8.40 6.35 -12.19
CA LYS A 111 -9.67 5.91 -11.62
C LYS A 111 -10.44 4.97 -12.54
N GLU A 112 -10.45 5.27 -13.84
CA GLU A 112 -11.18 4.54 -14.87
C GLU A 112 -10.61 3.13 -15.09
N SER A 113 -9.36 2.88 -14.69
CA SER A 113 -8.72 1.56 -14.76
C SER A 113 -9.18 0.62 -13.63
N PHE A 114 -9.89 1.11 -12.61
CA PHE A 114 -10.47 0.27 -11.55
C PHE A 114 -11.83 -0.30 -11.95
N SER A 115 -11.85 -1.11 -13.02
CA SER A 115 -13.09 -1.70 -13.57
C SER A 115 -13.51 -3.01 -12.88
N SER A 116 -12.53 -3.84 -12.48
CA SER A 116 -12.77 -5.09 -11.75
C SER A 116 -11.53 -5.55 -10.99
N LYS A 117 -11.70 -6.54 -10.11
CA LYS A 117 -10.59 -7.17 -9.40
C LYS A 117 -9.65 -7.87 -10.38
N GLU A 118 -10.19 -8.55 -11.37
CA GLU A 118 -9.43 -9.31 -12.37
C GLU A 118 -8.51 -8.39 -13.16
N ALA A 119 -9.02 -7.26 -13.66
CA ALA A 119 -8.23 -6.27 -14.39
C ALA A 119 -7.11 -5.68 -13.51
N PHE A 120 -7.40 -5.41 -12.23
CA PHE A 120 -6.40 -4.96 -11.27
C PHE A 120 -5.29 -6.01 -11.07
N LEU A 121 -5.65 -7.28 -10.91
CA LEU A 121 -4.68 -8.36 -10.71
C LEU A 121 -3.81 -8.58 -11.95
N GLU A 122 -4.39 -8.48 -13.15
CA GLU A 122 -3.65 -8.54 -14.41
C GLU A 122 -2.67 -7.38 -14.53
N ALA A 123 -3.09 -6.16 -14.23
CA ALA A 123 -2.24 -4.98 -14.23
C ALA A 123 -1.06 -5.13 -13.24
N LEU A 124 -1.34 -5.60 -12.01
CA LEU A 124 -0.31 -5.86 -11.00
C LEU A 124 0.66 -6.99 -11.44
N ALA A 125 0.15 -7.99 -12.15
CA ALA A 125 0.96 -9.08 -12.72
C ALA A 125 1.83 -8.63 -13.91
N SER A 126 1.58 -7.47 -14.52
CA SER A 126 2.40 -6.93 -15.61
C SER A 126 3.63 -6.14 -15.12
N VAL A 127 3.71 -5.80 -13.83
CA VAL A 127 4.85 -5.07 -13.27
C VAL A 127 6.13 -5.92 -13.37
N PRO A 128 7.17 -5.46 -14.08
CA PRO A 128 8.38 -6.24 -14.30
C PRO A 128 9.18 -6.41 -13.00
N LEU A 129 9.56 -7.64 -12.68
CA LEU A 129 10.51 -7.91 -11.60
C LEU A 129 11.87 -7.26 -11.94
N GLU A 130 12.61 -6.81 -10.93
CA GLU A 130 14.04 -6.59 -11.17
C GLU A 130 14.67 -7.94 -11.53
N PRO A 131 15.56 -8.01 -12.53
CA PRO A 131 16.40 -9.20 -12.67
C PRO A 131 17.15 -9.37 -11.34
N ASP A 132 17.20 -10.60 -10.82
CA ASP A 132 17.93 -10.92 -9.60
C ASP A 132 19.28 -10.20 -9.64
N LYS A 133 19.54 -9.33 -8.65
CA LYS A 133 20.89 -8.85 -8.40
C LYS A 133 21.68 -10.06 -7.91
N ALA A 134 22.21 -10.81 -8.87
CA ALA A 134 23.14 -11.91 -8.67
C ALA A 134 24.35 -11.47 -7.85
#